data_AF-A0A220T0Y2-F1
#
_entry.id   AF-A0A220T0Y2-F1
#
_cell.length_a   1.000
_cell.length_b   1.000
_cell.length_c   1.000
_cell.angle_alpha   90.00
_cell.angle_beta   90.00
_cell.angle_gamma   90.00
#
_symmetry.space_group_name_H-M   'P 1'
#
loop_
_entity.id
_entity.type
_entity.pdbx_description
1 polymer ?
#
loop_
_entity_poly.entity_id
_entity_poly.type
_entity_poly.pdbx_seq_one_letter_code
_entity_poly.pdbx_strand_id
1 'polypeptide(L)'
;MAVTPANVASPDSQEIVLKFPDFISPIPYPLRCHVQEREVSRQSEEWLLSMANFSEKQRSKFLTLNGGLLSGMCYIDCTFDELRVCTDFMNFLFTLDDWTDEFDTTGTRGLAECVMNTLYWPHSYQADTAAHRLTKSFWVRMKQTAGPGCQQRLMSTLDTYFQAIMQQAADRGSHNIPELEEYILLRRDTSGCKIGFAFIEYAANIDLPDDVIEHPIIKAMADATNDLVSWAN
;
A
#
# COMPACT_ATOMS: atom_id res chain seq x y z
N MET A 1 13.28 51.04 23.21
CA MET A 1 13.99 49.93 23.90
C MET A 1 13.08 48.73 23.87
N ALA A 2 13.49 47.69 23.14
CA ALA A 2 12.82 46.40 23.10
C ALA A 2 13.24 45.58 24.33
N VAL A 3 12.30 44.86 24.95
CA VAL A 3 12.60 43.81 25.91
C VAL A 3 11.96 42.53 25.39
N THR A 4 12.80 41.71 24.78
CA THR A 4 12.51 40.32 24.40
C THR A 4 12.38 39.49 25.68
N PRO A 5 11.38 38.59 25.84
CA PRO A 5 11.37 37.69 26.98
C PRO A 5 12.47 36.64 26.80
N ALA A 6 13.30 36.48 27.83
CA ALA A 6 14.30 35.43 27.89
C ALA A 6 13.61 34.06 27.93
N ASN A 7 13.94 33.22 26.97
CA ASN A 7 13.53 31.82 26.92
C ASN A 7 14.32 31.08 28.01
N VAL A 8 13.66 30.74 29.12
CA VAL A 8 14.27 29.92 30.18
C VAL A 8 14.19 28.48 29.71
N ALA A 9 15.28 27.97 29.13
CA ALA A 9 15.43 26.56 28.84
C ALA A 9 15.40 25.77 30.16
N SER A 10 14.52 24.76 30.22
CA SER A 10 14.46 23.80 31.33
C SER A 10 15.78 23.03 31.41
N PRO A 11 16.43 22.90 32.58
CA PRO A 11 17.78 22.36 32.69
C PRO A 11 17.91 20.83 32.59
N ASP A 12 16.84 20.09 32.25
CA ASP A 12 16.82 18.62 32.25
C ASP A 12 16.31 17.97 30.95
N SER A 13 16.24 18.70 29.84
CA SER A 13 15.97 18.07 28.54
C SER A 13 17.23 17.34 28.06
N GLN A 14 17.43 16.09 28.50
CA GLN A 14 18.39 15.17 27.87
C GLN A 14 18.04 15.06 26.39
N GLU A 15 19.01 15.37 25.53
CA GLU A 15 18.88 15.19 24.09
C GLU A 15 18.76 13.69 23.78
N ILE A 16 17.56 13.24 23.39
CA ILE A 16 17.34 11.87 22.95
C ILE A 16 17.77 11.76 21.49
N VAL A 17 18.90 11.11 21.24
CA VAL A 17 19.36 10.79 19.88
C VAL A 17 18.88 9.39 19.51
N LEU A 18 17.93 9.32 18.57
CA LEU A 18 17.49 8.06 17.96
C LEU A 18 18.49 7.64 16.89
N LYS A 19 19.01 6.42 16.98
CA LYS A 19 19.89 5.82 15.97
C LYS A 19 19.13 4.72 15.25
N PHE A 20 18.90 4.91 13.95
CA PHE A 20 18.28 3.90 13.10
C PHE A 20 19.33 2.92 12.58
N PRO A 21 19.02 1.62 12.48
CA PRO A 21 19.88 0.67 11.81
C PRO A 21 19.95 0.96 10.30
N ASP A 22 21.05 0.54 9.67
CA ASP A 22 21.21 0.66 8.23
C ASP A 22 20.49 -0.49 7.51
N PHE A 23 19.29 -0.20 7.02
CA PHE A 23 18.46 -1.14 6.26
C PHE A 23 18.85 -1.24 4.78
N ILE A 24 19.75 -0.40 4.27
CA ILE A 24 19.98 -0.24 2.82
C ILE A 24 21.33 -0.82 2.41
N SER A 25 22.42 -0.47 3.10
CA SER A 25 23.77 -0.92 2.73
C SER A 25 23.94 -2.45 2.67
N PRO A 26 23.22 -3.26 3.47
CA PRO A 26 23.29 -4.72 3.36
C PRO A 26 22.64 -5.30 2.09
N ILE A 27 21.82 -4.54 1.35
CA ILE A 27 21.10 -5.02 0.17
C ILE A 27 22.07 -5.03 -1.03
N PRO A 28 22.42 -6.21 -1.58
CA PRO A 28 23.48 -6.32 -2.61
C PRO A 28 22.98 -5.99 -4.02
N TYR A 29 21.72 -5.59 -4.17
CA TYR A 29 21.08 -5.37 -5.46
C TYR A 29 21.15 -3.89 -5.85
N PRO A 30 21.60 -3.57 -7.09
CA PRO A 30 21.59 -2.20 -7.56
C PRO A 30 20.15 -1.68 -7.68
N LEU A 31 19.95 -0.42 -7.31
CA LEU A 31 18.67 0.24 -7.53
C LEU A 31 18.41 0.35 -9.03
N ARG A 32 17.24 -0.12 -9.45
CA ARG A 32 16.75 -0.06 -10.83
C ARG A 32 15.35 0.58 -10.83
N CYS A 33 14.97 1.15 -11.96
CA CYS A 33 13.64 1.71 -12.17
C CYS A 33 13.21 1.49 -13.62
N HIS A 34 11.93 1.22 -13.83
CA HIS A 34 11.36 1.06 -15.16
C HIS A 34 11.54 2.33 -16.01
N VAL A 35 11.94 2.18 -17.27
CA VAL A 35 12.33 3.31 -18.13
C VAL A 35 11.18 4.28 -18.45
N GLN A 36 9.95 3.79 -18.38
CA GLN A 36 8.72 4.58 -18.61
C GLN A 36 8.03 5.03 -17.31
N GLU A 37 8.66 4.86 -16.14
CA GLU A 37 8.07 5.19 -14.83
C GLU A 37 7.42 6.58 -14.83
N ARG A 38 8.15 7.63 -15.18
CA ARG A 38 7.64 9.02 -15.13
C ARG A 38 6.34 9.23 -15.90
N GLU A 39 6.23 8.64 -17.08
CA GLU A 39 5.02 8.78 -17.90
C GLU A 39 3.86 8.00 -17.30
N VAL A 40 4.11 6.79 -16.80
CA VAL A 40 3.10 5.99 -16.11
C VAL A 40 2.63 6.68 -14.82
N SER A 41 3.55 7.24 -14.03
CA SER A 41 3.28 8.00 -12.81
C SER A 41 2.35 9.16 -13.09
N ARG A 42 2.67 9.98 -14.10
CA ARG A 42 1.85 11.11 -14.53
C ARG A 42 0.44 10.68 -14.93
N GLN A 43 0.32 9.62 -15.75
CA GLN A 43 -0.99 9.10 -16.15
C GLN A 43 -1.77 8.54 -14.95
N SER A 44 -1.09 8.01 -13.94
CA SER A 44 -1.72 7.42 -12.75
C SER A 44 -2.28 8.48 -11.84
N GLU A 45 -1.50 9.52 -11.61
CA GLU A 45 -1.90 10.66 -10.82
C GLU A 45 -3.11 11.37 -11.46
N GLU A 46 -3.08 11.58 -12.78
CA GLU A 46 -4.20 12.16 -13.53
C GLU A 46 -5.46 11.28 -13.42
N TRP A 47 -5.31 9.97 -13.63
CA TRP A 47 -6.40 9.00 -13.49
C TRP A 47 -7.02 9.03 -12.09
N LEU A 48 -6.22 8.96 -11.03
CA LEU A 48 -6.73 8.92 -9.66
C LEU A 48 -7.41 10.24 -9.28
N LEU A 49 -6.77 11.38 -9.57
CA LEU A 49 -7.31 12.70 -9.26
C LEU A 49 -8.64 12.97 -9.97
N SER A 50 -8.85 12.41 -11.16
CA SER A 50 -10.11 12.54 -11.90
C SER A 50 -11.30 11.82 -11.23
N MET A 51 -11.04 10.85 -10.35
CA MET A 51 -12.08 9.98 -9.77
C MET A 51 -12.21 10.08 -8.25
N ALA A 52 -11.15 10.50 -7.55
CA ALA A 52 -11.07 10.48 -6.09
C ALA A 52 -11.75 11.67 -5.39
N ASN A 53 -12.17 12.70 -6.14
CA ASN A 53 -12.83 13.92 -5.61
C ASN A 53 -12.06 14.57 -4.44
N PHE A 54 -10.73 14.61 -4.54
CA PHE A 54 -9.88 15.16 -3.48
C PHE A 54 -10.07 16.66 -3.28
N SER A 55 -10.01 17.09 -2.01
CA SER A 55 -9.73 18.47 -1.66
C SER A 55 -8.34 18.91 -2.14
N GLU A 56 -8.07 20.21 -2.19
CA GLU A 56 -6.73 20.72 -2.55
C GLU A 56 -5.63 20.18 -1.62
N LYS A 57 -5.91 20.06 -0.32
CA LYS A 57 -4.98 19.48 0.66
C LYS A 57 -4.66 18.01 0.35
N GLN A 58 -5.69 17.20 0.10
CA GLN A 58 -5.51 15.78 -0.24
C GLN A 58 -4.75 15.62 -1.55
N ARG A 59 -5.07 16.44 -2.56
CA ARG A 59 -4.34 16.46 -3.84
C ARG A 59 -2.86 16.79 -3.64
N SER A 60 -2.54 17.85 -2.89
CA SER A 60 -1.14 18.22 -2.64
C SER A 60 -0.38 17.12 -1.89
N LYS A 61 -1.01 16.47 -0.89
CA LYS A 61 -0.41 15.33 -0.18
C LYS A 61 -0.15 14.16 -1.14
N PHE A 62 -1.15 13.77 -1.91
CA PHE A 62 -1.09 12.64 -2.84
C PHE A 62 0.06 12.78 -3.85
N LEU A 63 0.23 13.96 -4.44
CA LEU A 63 1.29 14.23 -5.43
C LEU A 63 2.72 14.20 -4.84
N THR A 64 2.88 14.09 -3.52
CA THR A 64 4.20 13.95 -2.86
C THR A 64 4.55 12.52 -2.50
N LEU A 65 3.62 11.57 -2.65
CA LEU A 65 3.81 10.17 -2.25
C LEU A 65 4.84 9.44 -3.11
N ASN A 66 5.08 9.90 -4.35
CA ASN A 66 5.94 9.23 -5.32
C ASN A 66 5.56 7.75 -5.56
N GLY A 67 4.27 7.41 -5.50
CA GLY A 67 3.81 6.03 -5.62
C GLY A 67 4.14 5.39 -6.97
N GLY A 68 4.19 6.19 -8.03
CA GLY A 68 4.66 5.71 -9.33
C GLY A 68 6.15 5.42 -9.40
N LEU A 69 6.99 6.21 -8.69
CA LEU A 69 8.42 5.89 -8.55
C LEU A 69 8.62 4.57 -7.80
N LEU A 70 7.89 4.38 -6.70
CA LEU A 70 7.92 3.12 -5.95
C LEU A 70 7.52 1.94 -6.84
N SER A 71 6.39 2.06 -7.54
CA SER A 71 5.92 1.04 -8.50
C SER A 71 6.95 0.74 -9.59
N GLY A 72 7.57 1.77 -10.19
CA GLY A 72 8.62 1.61 -11.20
C GLY A 72 9.90 0.95 -10.69
N MET A 73 10.20 1.06 -9.40
CA MET A 73 11.33 0.37 -8.75
C MET A 73 10.99 -1.06 -8.33
N CYS A 74 9.70 -1.37 -8.10
CA CYS A 74 9.25 -2.73 -7.76
C CYS A 74 9.01 -3.61 -9.00
N TYR A 75 8.48 -3.04 -10.09
CA TYR A 75 8.01 -3.79 -11.26
C TYR A 75 8.78 -3.40 -12.54
N ILE A 76 10.08 -3.70 -12.54
CA ILE A 76 11.04 -3.10 -13.48
C ILE A 76 10.99 -3.69 -14.90
N ASP A 77 10.70 -4.98 -15.04
CA ASP A 77 10.86 -5.73 -16.30
C ASP A 77 9.51 -6.04 -16.99
N CYS A 78 8.43 -5.38 -16.57
CA CYS A 78 7.09 -5.52 -17.18
C CYS A 78 6.89 -4.57 -18.37
N THR A 79 5.76 -4.66 -19.08
CA THR A 79 5.45 -3.69 -20.16
C THR A 79 4.82 -2.43 -19.57
N PHE A 80 4.65 -1.43 -20.44
CA PHE A 80 3.93 -0.21 -20.09
C PHE A 80 2.55 -0.47 -19.49
N ASP A 81 1.79 -1.42 -20.06
CA ASP A 81 0.41 -1.66 -19.66
C ASP A 81 0.31 -2.37 -18.31
N GLU A 82 1.19 -3.32 -18.01
CA GLU A 82 1.24 -3.91 -16.67
C GLU A 82 1.74 -2.89 -15.64
N LEU A 83 2.78 -2.10 -15.95
CA LEU A 83 3.25 -1.06 -15.04
C LEU A 83 2.17 -0.03 -14.76
N ARG A 84 1.34 0.32 -15.76
CA ARG A 84 0.20 1.22 -15.63
C ARG A 84 -0.79 0.70 -14.58
N VAL A 85 -1.13 -0.59 -14.64
CA VAL A 85 -2.04 -1.22 -13.67
C VAL A 85 -1.41 -1.30 -12.29
N CYS A 86 -0.15 -1.72 -12.17
CA CYS A 86 0.58 -1.76 -10.90
C CYS A 86 0.63 -0.38 -10.23
N THR A 87 0.94 0.66 -11.01
CA THR A 87 1.07 2.03 -10.51
C THR A 87 -0.27 2.62 -10.09
N ASP A 88 -1.33 2.36 -10.86
CA ASP A 88 -2.68 2.76 -10.49
C ASP A 88 -3.12 2.13 -9.18
N PHE A 89 -2.82 0.84 -9.00
CA PHE A 89 -3.09 0.18 -7.73
C PHE A 89 -2.23 0.73 -6.58
N MET A 90 -0.94 0.97 -6.79
CA MET A 90 -0.05 1.52 -5.76
C MET A 90 -0.55 2.87 -5.23
N ASN A 91 -0.90 3.78 -6.15
CA ASN A 91 -1.48 5.07 -5.80
C ASN A 91 -2.86 4.93 -5.11
N PHE A 92 -3.66 3.96 -5.55
CA PHE A 92 -4.93 3.65 -4.89
C PHE A 92 -4.72 3.07 -3.49
N LEU A 93 -3.73 2.22 -3.27
CA LEU A 93 -3.41 1.64 -1.95
C LEU A 93 -3.05 2.73 -0.94
N PHE A 94 -2.19 3.69 -1.31
CA PHE A 94 -1.91 4.83 -0.44
C PHE A 94 -3.15 5.67 -0.15
N THR A 95 -4.05 5.79 -1.13
CA THR A 95 -5.34 6.48 -0.92
C THR A 95 -6.25 5.71 0.03
N LEU A 96 -6.28 4.38 -0.05
CA LEU A 96 -7.03 3.52 0.87
C LEU A 96 -6.50 3.68 2.30
N ASP A 97 -5.18 3.60 2.49
CA ASP A 97 -4.52 3.78 3.79
C ASP A 97 -4.89 5.13 4.42
N ASP A 98 -4.73 6.22 3.66
CA ASP A 98 -5.10 7.58 4.07
C ASP A 98 -6.59 7.70 4.47
N TRP A 99 -7.51 7.11 3.68
CA TRP A 99 -8.93 7.12 4.03
C TRP A 99 -9.21 6.33 5.30
N THR A 100 -8.56 5.19 5.50
CA THR A 100 -8.80 4.33 6.66
C THR A 100 -8.21 4.86 7.96
N ASP A 101 -7.22 5.76 7.87
CA ASP A 101 -6.72 6.52 9.02
C ASP A 101 -7.67 7.64 9.45
N GLU A 102 -8.46 8.18 8.53
CA GLU A 102 -9.48 9.20 8.83
C GLU A 102 -10.82 8.59 9.26
N PHE A 103 -11.11 7.34 8.88
CA PHE A 103 -12.38 6.66 9.16
C PHE A 103 -12.42 5.97 10.52
N ASP A 104 -13.63 5.88 11.07
CA ASP A 104 -13.91 4.97 12.18
C ASP A 104 -14.05 3.52 11.67
N THR A 105 -14.22 2.56 12.59
CA THR A 105 -14.38 1.14 12.22
C THR A 105 -15.55 0.89 11.27
N THR A 106 -16.61 1.70 11.33
CA THR A 106 -17.78 1.55 10.44
C THR A 106 -17.44 2.03 9.03
N GLY A 107 -16.77 3.17 8.90
CA GLY A 107 -16.30 3.70 7.63
C GLY A 107 -15.30 2.77 6.95
N THR A 108 -14.34 2.24 7.70
CA THR A 108 -13.36 1.26 7.19
C THR A 108 -14.03 -0.02 6.71
N ARG A 109 -15.05 -0.53 7.42
CA ARG A 109 -15.83 -1.68 6.97
C ARG A 109 -16.58 -1.40 5.68
N GLY A 110 -17.24 -0.25 5.57
CA GLY A 110 -17.96 0.14 4.35
C GLY A 110 -17.03 0.28 3.14
N LEU A 111 -15.81 0.78 3.35
CA LEU A 111 -14.77 0.84 2.32
C LEU A 111 -14.32 -0.55 1.89
N ALA A 112 -14.03 -1.44 2.84
CA ALA A 112 -13.66 -2.82 2.58
C ALA A 112 -14.75 -3.55 1.78
N GLU A 113 -16.00 -3.48 2.23
CA GLU A 113 -17.14 -4.07 1.53
C GLU A 113 -17.26 -3.52 0.10
N CYS A 114 -17.11 -2.20 -0.09
CA CYS A 114 -17.18 -1.59 -1.42
C CYS A 114 -16.09 -2.12 -2.36
N VAL A 115 -14.83 -2.16 -1.90
CA VAL A 115 -13.69 -2.64 -2.69
C VAL A 115 -13.88 -4.13 -3.01
N MET A 116 -14.11 -4.96 -1.98
CA MET A 116 -14.25 -6.41 -2.15
C MET A 116 -15.43 -6.78 -3.04
N ASN A 117 -16.61 -6.16 -2.84
CA ASN A 117 -17.78 -6.41 -3.69
C ASN A 117 -17.53 -6.00 -5.15
N THR A 118 -16.76 -4.94 -5.38
CA THR A 118 -16.34 -4.53 -6.72
C THR A 118 -15.43 -5.57 -7.38
N LEU A 119 -14.56 -6.23 -6.60
CA LEU A 119 -13.68 -7.29 -7.11
C LEU A 119 -14.44 -8.59 -7.42
N TYR A 120 -15.32 -9.02 -6.51
CA TYR A 120 -16.12 -10.25 -6.65
C TYR A 120 -17.19 -10.14 -7.73
N TRP A 121 -17.83 -8.97 -7.87
CA TRP A 121 -18.98 -8.77 -8.76
C TRP A 121 -18.82 -7.55 -9.67
N PRO A 122 -17.77 -7.51 -10.53
CA PRO A 122 -17.40 -6.31 -11.29
C PRO A 122 -18.47 -5.82 -12.28
N HIS A 123 -19.43 -6.68 -12.64
CA HIS A 123 -20.52 -6.37 -13.56
C HIS A 123 -21.84 -6.00 -12.87
N SER A 124 -22.12 -6.55 -11.68
CA SER A 124 -23.42 -6.41 -11.01
C SER A 124 -23.38 -5.51 -9.78
N TYR A 125 -22.25 -5.41 -9.07
CA TYR A 125 -22.12 -4.46 -7.97
C TYR A 125 -21.94 -3.04 -8.51
N GLN A 126 -22.69 -2.10 -7.94
CA GLN A 126 -22.64 -0.68 -8.30
C GLN A 126 -22.65 0.15 -7.02
N ALA A 127 -21.77 1.13 -6.96
CA ALA A 127 -21.76 2.13 -5.91
C ALA A 127 -21.26 3.45 -6.48
N ASP A 128 -21.82 4.57 -6.04
CA ASP A 128 -21.35 5.90 -6.43
C ASP A 128 -20.28 6.40 -5.44
N THR A 129 -19.15 5.70 -5.40
CA THR A 129 -18.01 6.04 -4.54
C THR A 129 -16.73 6.07 -5.34
N ALA A 130 -15.76 6.89 -4.90
CA ALA A 130 -14.42 6.90 -5.48
C ALA A 130 -13.77 5.51 -5.41
N ALA A 131 -13.89 4.83 -4.27
CA ALA A 131 -13.38 3.47 -4.06
C ALA A 131 -13.91 2.48 -5.11
N HIS A 132 -15.22 2.49 -5.39
CA HIS A 132 -15.80 1.63 -6.43
C HIS A 132 -15.25 1.95 -7.82
N ARG A 133 -15.23 3.23 -8.21
CA ARG A 133 -14.76 3.67 -9.54
C ARG A 133 -13.30 3.31 -9.78
N LEU A 134 -12.43 3.62 -8.82
CA LEU A 134 -11.00 3.32 -8.88
C LEU A 134 -10.75 1.81 -8.91
N THR A 135 -11.40 1.07 -8.00
CA THR A 135 -11.28 -0.40 -7.93
C THR A 135 -11.69 -1.04 -9.24
N LYS A 136 -12.88 -0.69 -9.75
CA LYS A 136 -13.40 -1.23 -11.01
C LYS A 136 -12.46 -0.91 -12.17
N SER A 137 -11.94 0.31 -12.25
CA SER A 137 -11.12 0.77 -13.37
C SER A 137 -9.78 0.05 -13.47
N PHE A 138 -9.06 -0.18 -12.37
CA PHE A 138 -7.82 -0.97 -12.44
C PHE A 138 -8.13 -2.46 -12.60
N TRP A 139 -9.14 -2.98 -11.89
CA TRP A 139 -9.44 -4.41 -11.85
C TRP A 139 -9.82 -4.96 -13.22
N VAL A 140 -10.68 -4.26 -13.97
CA VAL A 140 -11.07 -4.72 -15.32
C VAL A 140 -9.89 -4.75 -16.31
N ARG A 141 -8.85 -3.94 -16.11
CA ARG A 141 -7.62 -3.97 -16.91
C ARG A 141 -6.74 -5.14 -16.48
N MET A 142 -6.51 -5.30 -15.18
CA MET A 142 -5.71 -6.40 -14.63
C MET A 142 -6.25 -7.77 -15.05
N LYS A 143 -7.56 -7.99 -14.98
CA LYS A 143 -8.21 -9.26 -15.33
C LYS A 143 -8.02 -9.71 -16.78
N GLN A 144 -7.60 -8.82 -17.69
CA GLN A 144 -7.38 -9.17 -19.09
C GLN A 144 -6.17 -10.06 -19.28
N THR A 145 -5.16 -9.93 -18.42
CA THR A 145 -3.88 -10.65 -18.55
C THR A 145 -3.48 -11.42 -17.29
N ALA A 146 -4.02 -11.09 -16.11
CA ALA A 146 -3.73 -11.81 -14.88
C ALA A 146 -4.27 -13.24 -14.90
N GLY A 147 -3.46 -14.22 -14.51
CA GLY A 147 -3.89 -15.60 -14.31
C GLY A 147 -4.89 -15.76 -13.15
N PRO A 148 -5.70 -16.83 -13.13
CA PRO A 148 -6.68 -17.07 -12.07
C PRO A 148 -6.06 -17.16 -10.67
N GLY A 149 -4.88 -17.77 -10.50
CA GLY A 149 -4.20 -17.84 -9.21
C GLY A 149 -3.78 -16.46 -8.71
N CYS A 150 -3.16 -15.66 -9.58
CA CYS A 150 -2.81 -14.26 -9.31
C CYS A 150 -4.04 -13.43 -8.89
N GLN A 151 -5.14 -13.55 -9.63
CA GLN A 151 -6.41 -12.86 -9.31
C GLN A 151 -6.92 -13.24 -7.91
N GLN A 152 -6.95 -14.54 -7.59
CA GLN A 152 -7.38 -15.03 -6.28
C GLN A 152 -6.48 -14.52 -5.15
N ARG A 153 -5.15 -14.54 -5.36
CA ARG A 153 -4.18 -14.03 -4.38
C ARG A 153 -4.34 -12.55 -4.11
N LEU A 154 -4.53 -11.73 -5.14
CA LEU A 154 -4.80 -10.30 -4.95
C LEU A 154 -6.06 -10.10 -4.08
N MET A 155 -7.16 -10.80 -4.41
CA MET A 155 -8.41 -10.68 -3.65
C MET A 155 -8.23 -11.13 -2.19
N SER A 156 -7.56 -12.26 -1.96
CA SER A 156 -7.32 -12.78 -0.61
C SER A 156 -6.39 -11.88 0.23
N THR A 157 -5.34 -11.33 -0.37
CA THR A 157 -4.42 -10.41 0.33
C THR A 157 -5.07 -9.07 0.64
N LEU A 158 -5.92 -8.55 -0.24
CA LEU A 158 -6.74 -7.36 0.04
C LEU A 158 -7.75 -7.59 1.17
N ASP A 159 -8.42 -8.75 1.18
CA ASP A 159 -9.35 -9.10 2.26
C ASP A 159 -8.63 -9.16 3.62
N THR A 160 -7.46 -9.80 3.64
CA THR A 160 -6.60 -9.89 4.85
C THR A 160 -6.15 -8.50 5.30
N TYR A 161 -5.72 -7.66 4.37
CA TYR A 161 -5.36 -6.27 4.65
C TYR A 161 -6.52 -5.50 5.29
N PHE A 162 -7.72 -5.58 4.72
CA PHE A 162 -8.90 -4.90 5.28
C PHE A 162 -9.25 -5.40 6.69
N GLN A 163 -9.10 -6.70 6.96
CA GLN A 163 -9.30 -7.26 8.30
C GLN A 163 -8.25 -6.71 9.29
N ALA A 164 -6.99 -6.64 8.88
CA ALA A 164 -5.90 -6.14 9.71
C ALA A 164 -6.03 -4.64 10.03
N ILE A 165 -6.38 -3.80 9.06
CA ILE A 165 -6.60 -2.36 9.32
C ILE A 165 -7.83 -2.13 10.21
N MET A 166 -8.87 -2.97 10.13
CA MET A 166 -10.01 -2.92 11.06
C MET A 166 -9.58 -3.25 12.48
N GLN A 167 -8.71 -4.24 12.66
CA GLN A 167 -8.12 -4.58 13.95
C GLN A 167 -7.27 -3.42 14.48
N GLN A 168 -6.39 -2.85 13.65
CA GLN A 168 -5.59 -1.68 14.01
C GLN A 168 -6.46 -0.48 14.44
N ALA A 169 -7.57 -0.22 13.73
CA ALA A 169 -8.52 0.82 14.11
C ALA A 169 -9.20 0.54 15.46
N ALA A 170 -9.55 -0.71 15.74
CA ALA A 170 -10.13 -1.11 17.03
C ALA A 170 -9.12 -0.96 18.18
N ASP A 171 -7.85 -1.33 17.97
CA ASP A 171 -6.78 -1.13 18.94
C ASP A 171 -6.56 0.35 19.24
N ARG A 172 -6.52 1.21 18.20
CA ARG A 172 -6.47 2.67 18.37
C ARG A 172 -7.66 3.20 19.18
N GLY A 173 -8.88 2.76 18.85
CA GLY A 173 -10.09 3.20 19.54
C GLY A 173 -10.16 2.78 21.02
N SER A 174 -9.57 1.63 21.36
CA SER A 174 -9.52 1.10 22.71
C SER A 174 -8.24 1.48 23.49
N HIS A 175 -7.32 2.22 22.87
CA HIS A 175 -6.00 2.54 23.40
C HIS A 175 -5.18 1.29 23.76
N ASN A 176 -5.42 0.21 23.03
CA ASN A 176 -4.67 -1.04 23.16
C ASN A 176 -3.36 -0.91 22.38
N ILE A 177 -2.24 -1.25 23.01
CA ILE A 177 -0.94 -1.37 22.36
C ILE A 177 -0.62 -2.85 22.29
N PRO A 178 -0.56 -3.47 21.10
CA PRO A 178 -0.29 -4.90 20.98
C PRO A 178 1.08 -5.28 21.54
N GLU A 179 1.20 -6.52 22.02
CA GLU A 179 2.51 -7.09 22.35
C GLU A 179 3.37 -7.22 21.09
N LEU A 180 4.70 -7.32 21.25
CA LEU A 180 5.64 -7.27 20.12
C LEU A 180 5.31 -8.30 19.01
N GLU A 181 5.08 -9.56 19.38
CA GLU A 181 4.79 -10.62 18.41
C GLU A 181 3.44 -10.40 17.69
N GLU A 182 2.44 -9.88 18.42
CA GLU A 182 1.13 -9.53 17.85
C GLU A 182 1.26 -8.37 16.87
N TYR A 183 2.06 -7.37 17.23
CA TYR A 183 2.36 -6.23 16.37
C TYR A 183 3.09 -6.66 15.10
N ILE A 184 4.08 -7.57 15.18
CA ILE A 184 4.80 -8.07 13.99
C ILE A 184 3.82 -8.74 13.03
N LEU A 185 2.97 -9.64 13.52
CA LEU A 185 1.97 -10.33 12.70
C LEU A 185 0.99 -9.34 12.09
N LEU A 186 0.43 -8.44 12.89
CA LEU A 186 -0.51 -7.42 12.43
C LEU A 186 0.14 -6.49 11.41
N ARG A 187 1.39 -6.07 11.63
CA ARG A 187 2.11 -5.16 10.74
C ARG A 187 2.39 -5.77 9.38
N ARG A 188 2.71 -7.07 9.32
CA ARG A 188 2.86 -7.77 8.03
C ARG A 188 1.58 -7.75 7.20
N ASP A 189 0.41 -7.69 7.84
CA ASP A 189 -0.88 -7.62 7.16
C ASP A 189 -1.33 -6.18 6.88
N THR A 190 -0.95 -5.20 7.70
CA THR A 190 -1.26 -3.78 7.47
C THR A 190 -0.27 -3.04 6.58
N SER A 191 0.93 -3.59 6.30
CA SER A 191 1.96 -2.91 5.50
C SER A 191 1.61 -2.77 4.01
N GLY A 192 0.65 -3.56 3.52
CA GLY A 192 0.32 -3.65 2.09
C GLY A 192 1.33 -4.44 1.26
N CYS A 193 2.46 -4.90 1.82
CA CYS A 193 3.49 -5.63 1.08
C CYS A 193 2.97 -6.92 0.45
N LYS A 194 2.13 -7.69 1.17
CA LYS A 194 1.54 -8.93 0.64
C LYS A 194 0.73 -8.69 -0.63
N ILE A 195 0.04 -7.55 -0.71
CA ILE A 195 -0.68 -7.16 -1.91
C ILE A 195 0.31 -6.83 -3.03
N GLY A 196 1.38 -6.06 -2.73
CA GLY A 196 2.45 -5.79 -3.68
C GLY A 196 3.10 -7.07 -4.25
N PHE A 197 3.26 -8.12 -3.44
CA PHE A 197 3.78 -9.41 -3.91
C PHE A 197 2.85 -10.08 -4.93
N ALA A 198 1.52 -9.95 -4.80
CA ALA A 198 0.60 -10.43 -5.82
C ALA A 198 0.75 -9.67 -7.16
N PHE A 199 1.17 -8.40 -7.12
CA PHE A 199 1.49 -7.63 -8.33
C PHE A 199 2.85 -7.99 -8.95
N ILE A 200 3.79 -8.59 -8.22
CA ILE A 200 5.04 -9.12 -8.81
C ILE A 200 4.70 -10.18 -9.86
N GLU A 201 3.80 -11.08 -9.50
CA GLU A 201 3.32 -12.14 -10.37
C GLU A 201 2.62 -11.59 -11.63
N TYR A 202 1.71 -10.63 -11.45
CA TYR A 202 1.04 -9.94 -12.54
C TYR A 202 2.04 -9.24 -13.48
N ALA A 203 2.96 -8.46 -12.92
CA ALA A 203 3.97 -7.73 -13.68
C ALA A 203 4.93 -8.67 -14.43
N ALA A 204 5.21 -9.85 -13.88
CA ALA A 204 6.03 -10.88 -14.50
C ALA A 204 5.27 -11.70 -15.56
N ASN A 205 3.95 -11.50 -15.73
CA ASN A 205 3.10 -12.29 -16.62
C ASN A 205 3.20 -13.81 -16.34
N ILE A 206 3.24 -14.19 -15.06
CA ILE A 206 3.23 -15.59 -14.62
C ILE A 206 1.98 -15.88 -13.80
N ASP A 207 1.54 -17.14 -13.77
CA ASP A 207 0.52 -17.63 -12.84
C ASP A 207 1.14 -18.78 -12.02
N LEU A 208 1.62 -18.44 -10.82
CA LEU A 208 2.33 -19.35 -9.94
C LEU A 208 1.38 -20.41 -9.38
N PRO A 209 1.74 -21.70 -9.48
CA PRO A 209 1.04 -22.77 -8.80
C PRO A 209 1.05 -22.60 -7.27
N ASP A 210 0.00 -23.10 -6.62
CA ASP A 210 -0.16 -22.99 -5.17
C ASP A 210 1.00 -23.65 -4.40
N ASP A 211 1.53 -24.77 -4.88
CA ASP A 211 2.66 -25.46 -4.23
C ASP A 211 3.96 -24.63 -4.24
N VAL A 212 4.13 -23.72 -5.21
CA VAL A 212 5.25 -22.78 -5.24
C VAL A 212 5.04 -21.65 -4.23
N ILE A 213 3.86 -21.02 -4.23
CA ILE A 213 3.53 -19.94 -3.28
C ILE A 213 3.58 -20.45 -1.83
N GLU A 214 3.07 -21.66 -1.62
CA GLU A 214 3.01 -22.29 -0.31
C GLU A 214 4.35 -22.85 0.16
N HIS A 215 5.36 -22.87 -0.71
CA HIS A 215 6.68 -23.40 -0.38
C HIS A 215 7.28 -22.61 0.81
N PRO A 216 7.77 -23.27 1.86
CA PRO A 216 8.24 -22.61 3.08
C PRO A 216 9.30 -21.52 2.85
N ILE A 217 10.18 -21.73 1.87
CA ILE A 217 11.21 -20.74 1.50
C ILE A 217 10.59 -19.47 0.88
N ILE A 218 9.57 -19.61 0.02
CA ILE A 218 8.90 -18.45 -0.59
C ILE A 218 8.20 -17.64 0.50
N LYS A 219 7.48 -18.29 1.42
CA LYS A 219 6.86 -17.63 2.57
C LYS A 219 7.87 -16.92 3.47
N ALA A 220 8.99 -17.58 3.79
CA ALA A 220 10.03 -16.99 4.63
C ALA A 220 10.68 -15.75 3.96
N MET A 221 10.90 -15.78 2.64
CA MET A 221 11.39 -14.61 1.90
C MET A 221 10.36 -13.48 1.86
N ALA A 222 9.08 -13.79 1.68
CA ALA A 222 8.01 -12.80 1.69
C ALA A 222 7.91 -12.12 3.06
N ASP A 223 7.94 -12.89 4.15
CA ASP A 223 7.95 -12.38 5.52
C ASP A 223 9.17 -11.50 5.79
N ALA A 224 10.39 -11.96 5.45
CA ALA A 224 11.61 -11.18 5.66
C ALA A 224 11.64 -9.88 4.83
N THR A 225 11.11 -9.91 3.60
CA THR A 225 11.00 -8.72 2.75
C THR A 225 9.99 -7.74 3.33
N ASN A 226 8.84 -8.24 3.78
CA ASN A 226 7.80 -7.42 4.41
C ASN A 226 8.30 -6.78 5.70
N ASP A 227 8.98 -7.54 6.56
CA ASP A 227 9.61 -7.03 7.78
C ASP A 227 10.59 -5.92 7.47
N LEU A 228 11.50 -6.12 6.51
CA LEU A 228 12.48 -5.10 6.12
C LEU A 228 11.81 -3.80 5.65
N VAL A 229 10.79 -3.91 4.80
CA VAL A 229 10.03 -2.74 4.32
C VAL A 229 9.27 -2.07 5.47
N SER A 230 8.63 -2.86 6.33
CA SER A 230 7.80 -2.37 7.43
C SER A 230 8.61 -1.72 8.54
N TRP A 231 9.84 -2.16 8.79
CA TRP A 231 10.73 -1.56 9.80
C TRP A 231 11.47 -0.34 9.29
N ALA A 232 11.65 -0.23 7.97
CA ALA A 232 12.22 0.96 7.35
C ALA A 232 11.20 2.10 7.18
N ASN A 233 9.89 1.76 7.11
CA ASN A 233 8.78 2.72 7.03
C ASN A 233 8.43 3.34 8.37
#